data_AF-A0A1X7TTT3-F1
#
_entry.id   AF-A0A1X7TTT3-F1
#
_cell.length_a   1.000
_cell.length_b   1.000
_cell.length_c   1.000
_cell.angle_alpha   90.00
_cell.angle_beta   90.00
_cell.angle_gamma   90.00
#
_symmetry.space_group_name_H-M   'P 1'
#
loop_
_entity.id
_entity.type
_entity.pdbx_description
1 polymer ?
#
loop_
_entity_poly.entity_id
_entity_poly.type
_entity_poly.pdbx_seq_one_letter_code
_entity_poly.pdbx_strand_id
1 'polypeptide(L)'
;EEKTGTCTFAALTFWYSSIVIILTLAAISFDRFLFIVKPLLHKRFMRPWVALTLTIVIWILSAVLSCTPFYGLGNFGFTASIGLCIPLLVKGGFVILAFTILILSLLIIVITSLWTFFFTWWFLRKRSMVVESNIYSSKKRGLLGIFGFMLLVYGISKGPRIIALVLVQFEVPFSSTSQIVIYFVYQLSIIGDPIVQSFFRPGLKQAMVSLFKNCKK
;
A
#
# COMPACT_ATOMS: atom_id res chain seq x y z
N GLU A 1 10.06 28.82 -18.41
CA GLU A 1 10.41 28.51 -17.01
C GLU A 1 9.20 28.15 -16.16
N GLU A 2 8.15 28.98 -16.12
CA GLU A 2 6.93 28.74 -15.33
C GLU A 2 6.28 27.36 -15.58
N LYS A 3 6.12 26.96 -16.85
CA LYS A 3 5.56 25.65 -17.22
C LYS A 3 6.40 24.45 -16.74
N THR A 4 7.72 24.62 -16.70
CA THR A 4 8.65 23.57 -16.24
C THR A 4 8.57 23.42 -14.72
N GLY A 5 8.54 24.54 -13.98
CA GLY A 5 8.42 24.54 -12.52
C GLY A 5 7.13 23.87 -12.04
N THR A 6 5.98 24.21 -12.65
CA THR A 6 4.69 23.59 -12.33
C THR A 6 4.70 22.08 -12.59
N CYS A 7 5.35 21.63 -13.67
CA CYS A 7 5.48 20.22 -13.99
C CYS A 7 6.32 19.47 -12.94
N THR A 8 7.47 20.03 -12.56
CA THR A 8 8.32 19.46 -11.51
C THR A 8 7.58 19.36 -10.18
N PHE A 9 6.82 20.38 -9.79
CA PHE A 9 6.01 20.37 -8.57
C PHE A 9 4.92 19.30 -8.60
N ALA A 10 4.21 19.15 -9.72
CA ALA A 10 3.19 18.12 -9.89
C ALA A 10 3.80 16.70 -9.80
N ALA A 11 4.95 16.48 -10.46
CA ALA A 11 5.66 15.20 -10.42
C ALA A 11 6.17 14.87 -9.01
N LEU A 12 6.69 15.86 -8.29
CA LEU A 12 7.11 15.73 -6.89
C LEU A 12 5.93 15.35 -6.00
N THR A 13 4.81 16.06 -6.14
CA THR A 13 3.59 15.81 -5.35
C THR A 13 3.05 14.40 -5.58
N PHE A 14 3.02 13.95 -6.85
CA PHE A 14 2.59 12.61 -7.22
C PHE A 14 3.50 11.53 -6.60
N TRP A 15 4.82 11.72 -6.70
CA TRP A 15 5.81 10.79 -6.17
C TRP A 15 5.79 10.73 -4.64
N TYR A 16 5.69 11.89 -3.99
CA TYR A 16 5.53 12.03 -2.55
C TYR A 16 4.29 11.31 -2.03
N SER A 17 3.13 11.59 -2.63
CA SER A 17 1.87 10.94 -2.24
C SER A 17 1.94 9.43 -2.40
N SER A 18 2.58 8.96 -3.47
CA SER A 18 2.80 7.53 -3.72
C SER A 18 3.61 6.86 -2.60
N ILE A 19 4.73 7.46 -2.19
CA ILE A 19 5.59 6.92 -1.12
C ILE A 19 4.85 6.92 0.22
N VAL A 20 4.15 8.02 0.55
CA VAL A 20 3.35 8.10 1.78
C VAL A 20 2.33 6.97 1.85
N ILE A 21 1.59 6.73 0.75
CA ILE A 21 0.59 5.64 0.69
C ILE A 21 1.26 4.28 0.93
N ILE A 22 2.34 3.98 0.20
CA ILE A 22 3.02 2.68 0.27
C ILE A 22 3.55 2.41 1.70
N LEU A 23 4.26 3.37 2.29
CA LEU A 23 4.83 3.23 3.63
C LEU A 23 3.73 3.12 4.69
N THR A 24 2.65 3.88 4.54
CA THR A 24 1.48 3.79 5.43
C THR A 24 0.83 2.41 5.38
N LEU A 25 0.70 1.81 4.20
CA LEU A 25 0.15 0.44 4.06
C LEU A 25 1.03 -0.62 4.70
N ALA A 26 2.34 -0.51 4.55
CA ALA A 26 3.29 -1.40 5.22
C ALA A 26 3.15 -1.28 6.75
N ALA A 27 3.08 -0.05 7.27
CA ALA A 27 2.90 0.22 8.69
C ALA A 27 1.57 -0.32 9.23
N ILE A 28 0.45 -0.12 8.51
CA ILE A 28 -0.86 -0.66 8.89
C ILE A 28 -0.86 -2.19 8.89
N SER A 29 -0.21 -2.81 7.90
CA SER A 29 -0.10 -4.28 7.83
C SER A 29 0.68 -4.83 9.03
N PHE A 30 1.74 -4.14 9.44
CA PHE A 30 2.52 -4.49 10.62
C PHE A 30 1.77 -4.28 11.93
N ASP A 31 1.04 -3.17 12.09
CA ASP A 31 0.17 -2.92 13.26
C ASP A 31 -0.85 -4.05 13.44
N ARG A 32 -1.52 -4.44 12.36
CA ARG A 32 -2.48 -5.56 12.38
C ARG A 32 -1.82 -6.88 12.77
N PHE A 33 -0.61 -7.12 12.29
CA PHE A 33 0.17 -8.28 12.69
C PHE A 33 0.44 -8.30 14.20
N LEU A 34 0.88 -7.18 14.77
CA LEU A 34 1.09 -7.08 16.21
C LEU A 34 -0.21 -7.29 17.00
N PHE A 35 -1.31 -6.68 16.55
CA PHE A 35 -2.61 -6.80 17.21
C PHE A 35 -3.10 -8.25 17.28
N ILE A 36 -2.97 -9.01 16.18
CA ILE A 36 -3.49 -10.39 16.08
C ILE A 36 -2.54 -11.40 16.74
N VAL A 37 -1.24 -11.31 16.44
CA VAL A 37 -0.25 -12.34 16.81
C VAL A 37 0.28 -12.11 18.22
N LYS A 38 0.42 -10.86 18.65
CA LYS A 38 1.05 -10.46 19.92
C LYS A 38 0.19 -9.41 20.66
N PRO A 39 -1.04 -9.73 21.06
CA PRO A 39 -1.98 -8.75 21.63
C PRO A 39 -1.47 -8.08 22.93
N LEU A 40 -0.71 -8.80 23.77
CA LEU A 40 -0.12 -8.24 24.99
C LEU A 40 0.97 -7.20 24.68
N LEU A 41 1.80 -7.47 23.67
CA LEU A 41 2.82 -6.52 23.21
C LEU A 41 2.15 -5.31 22.57
N HIS A 42 1.15 -5.52 21.72
CA HIS A 42 0.36 -4.46 21.09
C HIS A 42 -0.25 -3.53 22.12
N LYS A 43 -0.93 -4.06 23.15
CA LYS A 43 -1.53 -3.26 24.23
C LYS A 43 -0.50 -2.41 25.00
N ARG A 44 0.71 -2.94 25.22
CA ARG A 44 1.78 -2.21 25.93
C ARG A 44 2.44 -1.15 25.05
N PHE A 45 2.63 -1.44 23.77
CA PHE A 45 3.40 -0.63 22.84
C PHE A 45 2.56 0.39 22.08
N MET A 46 1.42 0.01 21.53
CA MET A 46 0.59 0.89 20.70
C MET A 46 -0.23 1.86 21.55
N ARG A 47 0.40 2.99 21.87
CA ARG A 47 -0.23 4.19 22.44
C ARG A 47 -0.50 5.23 21.34
N PRO A 48 -1.45 6.16 21.54
CA PRO A 48 -1.75 7.22 20.55
C PRO A 48 -0.51 8.01 20.10
N TRP A 49 0.40 8.30 21.04
CA TRP A 49 1.65 8.99 20.75
C TRP A 49 2.59 8.20 19.84
N VAL A 50 2.64 6.87 19.96
CA VAL A 50 3.45 6.02 19.08
C VAL A 50 2.91 6.05 17.65
N ALA A 51 1.58 5.99 17.49
CA ALA A 51 0.96 6.12 16.17
C ALA A 51 1.22 7.49 15.53
N LEU A 52 1.18 8.56 16.33
CA LEU A 52 1.52 9.92 15.88
C LEU A 52 2.99 9.98 15.44
N THR A 53 3.93 9.50 16.25
CA THR A 53 5.36 9.48 15.92
C THR A 53 5.63 8.67 14.65
N LEU A 54 5.05 7.47 14.51
CA LEU A 54 5.18 6.65 13.31
C LEU A 54 4.67 7.38 12.06
N THR A 55 3.55 8.09 12.18
CA THR A 55 2.99 8.89 11.08
C THR A 55 3.95 10.01 10.69
N ILE A 56 4.43 10.80 11.66
CA ILE A 56 5.40 11.88 11.40
C ILE A 56 6.65 11.34 10.72
N VAL A 57 7.19 10.21 11.19
CA VAL A 57 8.36 9.55 10.60
C VAL A 57 8.09 9.14 9.16
N ILE A 58 6.91 8.56 8.85
CA ILE A 58 6.54 8.18 7.48
C ILE A 58 6.50 9.42 6.57
N TRP A 59 5.92 10.52 7.01
CA TRP A 59 5.82 11.75 6.21
C TRP A 59 7.19 12.37 5.96
N ILE A 60 8.04 12.47 6.99
CA ILE A 60 9.42 12.98 6.85
C ILE A 60 10.24 12.07 5.93
N LEU A 61 10.21 10.75 6.15
CA LEU A 61 10.93 9.80 5.30
C LEU A 61 10.46 9.88 3.86
N SER A 62 9.16 10.02 3.63
CA SER A 62 8.60 10.21 2.28
C SER A 62 9.13 11.49 1.64
N ALA A 63 9.19 12.59 2.38
CA ALA A 63 9.71 13.86 1.87
C ALA A 63 11.18 13.73 1.45
N VAL A 64 12.01 13.11 2.29
CA VAL A 64 13.43 12.87 1.99
C VAL A 64 13.59 12.00 0.74
N LEU A 65 12.85 10.89 0.65
CA LEU A 65 12.93 9.97 -0.50
C LEU A 65 12.41 10.61 -1.79
N SER A 66 11.44 11.52 -1.71
CA SER A 66 10.90 12.23 -2.87
C SER A 66 11.81 13.31 -3.42
N CYS A 67 12.69 13.87 -2.61
CA CYS A 67 13.64 14.90 -3.04
C CYS A 67 14.85 14.34 -3.81
N THR A 68 14.98 13.02 -3.96
CA THR A 68 16.14 12.38 -4.61
C THR A 68 16.47 12.88 -6.01
N PRO A 69 15.51 13.25 -6.89
CA PRO A 69 15.83 13.86 -8.19
C PRO A 69 16.56 15.20 -8.11
N PHE A 70 16.37 15.98 -7.03
CA PHE A 70 17.09 17.25 -6.84
C PHE A 70 18.59 17.05 -6.53
N TYR A 71 18.98 15.86 -6.07
CA TYR A 71 20.36 15.49 -5.80
C TYR A 71 21.00 14.74 -6.97
N GLY A 72 20.38 14.74 -8.15
CA GLY A 72 20.89 14.07 -9.36
C GLY A 72 20.54 12.58 -9.47
N LEU A 73 19.75 12.03 -8.54
CA LEU A 73 19.26 10.65 -8.59
C LEU A 73 17.91 10.57 -9.30
N GLY A 74 17.85 10.99 -10.56
CA GLY A 74 16.65 10.94 -11.42
C GLY A 74 16.21 12.30 -11.96
N ASN A 75 15.15 12.29 -12.77
CA ASN A 75 14.58 13.51 -13.36
C ASN A 75 13.05 13.47 -13.33
N PHE A 76 12.44 14.61 -13.04
CA PHE A 76 11.02 14.84 -13.26
C PHE A 76 10.80 15.40 -14.66
N GLY A 77 9.74 14.94 -15.33
CA GLY A 77 9.47 15.38 -16.69
C GLY A 77 8.02 15.19 -17.10
N PHE A 78 7.66 15.86 -18.19
CA PHE A 78 6.37 15.67 -18.83
C PHE A 78 6.40 14.45 -19.73
N THR A 79 5.52 13.50 -19.47
CA THR A 79 5.37 12.29 -20.29
C THR A 79 4.20 12.49 -21.24
N ALA A 80 4.49 12.82 -22.51
CA ALA A 80 3.47 13.14 -23.52
C ALA A 80 2.52 11.97 -23.82
N SER A 81 2.97 10.72 -23.65
CA SER A 81 2.14 9.53 -23.83
C SER A 81 0.98 9.44 -22.83
N ILE A 82 1.12 10.00 -21.64
CA ILE A 82 0.13 9.95 -20.55
C ILE A 82 -0.50 11.34 -20.33
N GLY A 83 0.16 12.41 -20.77
CA GLY A 83 -0.27 13.78 -20.52
C GLY A 83 -0.07 14.24 -19.07
N LEU A 84 0.87 13.60 -18.34
CA LEU A 84 1.13 13.87 -16.92
C LEU A 84 2.60 14.19 -16.67
N CYS A 85 2.83 14.99 -15.63
CA CYS A 85 4.15 15.24 -15.07
C CYS A 85 4.45 14.22 -13.99
N ILE A 86 5.47 13.39 -14.24
CA ILE A 86 5.81 12.23 -13.40
C ILE A 86 7.32 12.05 -13.35
N PRO A 87 7.85 11.30 -12.38
CA PRO A 87 9.23 10.85 -12.46
C PRO A 87 9.46 10.01 -13.71
N LEU A 88 10.49 10.37 -14.47
CA LEU A 88 10.85 9.68 -15.70
C LEU A 88 11.43 8.30 -15.39
N LEU A 89 10.91 7.26 -16.06
CA LEU A 89 11.46 5.91 -15.96
C LEU A 89 12.65 5.76 -16.89
N VAL A 90 13.78 6.30 -16.47
CA VAL A 90 15.06 6.10 -17.15
C VAL A 90 15.95 5.27 -16.24
N LYS A 91 16.73 4.36 -16.84
CA LYS A 91 17.75 3.57 -16.14
C LYS A 91 18.62 4.49 -15.27
N GLY A 92 18.81 4.11 -14.01
CA GLY A 92 19.54 4.92 -13.05
C GLY A 92 19.07 4.69 -11.60
N GLY A 93 19.69 5.45 -10.68
CA GLY A 93 19.48 5.31 -9.25
C GLY A 93 18.03 5.51 -8.80
N PHE A 94 17.28 6.39 -9.47
CA PHE A 94 15.87 6.63 -9.16
C PHE A 94 15.00 5.38 -9.30
N VAL A 95 15.17 4.64 -10.40
CA VAL A 95 14.37 3.44 -10.68
C VAL A 95 14.73 2.33 -9.70
N ILE A 96 16.01 2.20 -9.34
CA ILE A 96 16.47 1.27 -8.31
C ILE A 96 15.84 1.63 -6.97
N LEU A 97 15.88 2.90 -6.57
CA LEU A 97 15.25 3.37 -5.33
C LEU A 97 13.74 3.09 -5.31
N ALA A 98 13.03 3.43 -6.37
CA ALA A 98 11.60 3.17 -6.52
C ALA A 98 11.28 1.66 -6.42
N PHE A 99 12.09 0.82 -7.06
CA PHE A 99 11.98 -0.62 -6.97
C PHE A 99 12.21 -1.12 -5.54
N THR A 100 13.27 -0.67 -4.88
CA THR A 100 13.61 -1.04 -3.50
C THR A 100 12.49 -0.66 -2.53
N ILE A 101 11.93 0.55 -2.63
CA ILE A 101 10.81 0.99 -1.77
C ILE A 101 9.58 0.09 -1.99
N LEU A 102 9.21 -0.15 -3.25
CA LEU A 102 8.04 -0.96 -3.59
C LEU A 102 8.20 -2.41 -3.14
N ILE A 103 9.34 -3.03 -3.41
CA ILE A 103 9.56 -4.45 -3.07
C ILE A 103 9.67 -4.63 -1.55
N LEU A 104 10.38 -3.76 -0.83
CA LEU A 104 10.49 -3.85 0.62
C LEU A 104 9.11 -3.73 1.28
N SER A 105 8.30 -2.78 0.81
CA SER A 105 6.95 -2.59 1.31
C SER A 105 6.05 -3.78 1.01
N LEU A 106 6.11 -4.32 -0.21
CA LEU A 106 5.38 -5.52 -0.59
C LEU A 106 5.80 -6.73 0.27
N LEU A 107 7.10 -6.92 0.50
CA LEU A 107 7.63 -7.99 1.35
C LEU A 107 7.13 -7.86 2.79
N ILE A 108 7.16 -6.66 3.38
CA ILE A 108 6.59 -6.43 4.72
C ILE A 108 5.12 -6.85 4.75
N ILE A 109 4.33 -6.42 3.75
CA ILE A 109 2.91 -6.75 3.67
C ILE A 109 2.69 -8.26 3.50
N VAL A 110 3.43 -8.93 2.60
CA VAL A 110 3.33 -10.36 2.35
C VAL A 110 3.71 -11.16 3.60
N ILE A 111 4.85 -10.85 4.22
CA ILE A 111 5.34 -11.56 5.41
C ILE A 111 4.36 -11.39 6.57
N THR A 112 3.92 -10.16 6.85
CA THR A 112 2.95 -9.90 7.93
C THR A 112 1.59 -10.57 7.65
N SER A 113 1.11 -10.55 6.40
CA SER A 113 -0.16 -11.18 6.02
C SER A 113 -0.10 -12.71 6.08
N LEU A 114 0.98 -13.33 5.59
CA LEU A 114 1.17 -14.77 5.67
C LEU A 114 1.31 -15.22 7.13
N TRP A 115 2.08 -14.50 7.94
CA TRP A 115 2.24 -14.86 9.33
C TRP A 115 0.93 -14.74 10.11
N THR A 116 0.21 -13.62 9.96
CA THR A 116 -1.13 -13.45 10.59
C THR A 116 -2.09 -14.54 10.15
N PHE A 117 -2.06 -14.90 8.86
CA PHE A 117 -2.85 -16.00 8.31
C PHE A 117 -2.51 -17.34 8.98
N PHE A 118 -1.23 -17.75 8.99
CA PHE A 118 -0.80 -19.02 9.58
C PHE A 118 -1.10 -19.09 11.08
N PHE A 119 -0.83 -18.01 11.81
CA PHE A 119 -1.13 -17.92 13.24
C PHE A 119 -2.63 -18.05 13.51
N THR A 120 -3.46 -17.31 12.79
CA THR A 120 -4.92 -17.35 12.95
C THR A 120 -5.47 -18.73 12.56
N TRP A 121 -4.99 -19.30 11.45
CA TRP A 121 -5.37 -20.64 11.01
C TRP A 121 -5.06 -21.69 12.07
N TRP A 122 -3.84 -21.68 12.61
CA TRP A 122 -3.41 -22.59 13.66
C TRP A 122 -4.23 -22.42 14.95
N PHE A 123 -4.44 -21.18 15.39
CA PHE A 123 -5.22 -20.87 16.58
C PHE A 123 -6.68 -21.33 16.46
N LEU A 124 -7.31 -21.06 15.31
CA LEU A 124 -8.68 -21.49 15.03
C LEU A 124 -8.78 -23.00 14.92
N ARG A 125 -7.81 -23.68 14.29
CA ARG A 125 -7.79 -25.15 14.20
C ARG A 125 -7.71 -25.79 15.58
N LYS A 126 -6.90 -25.23 16.49
CA LYS A 126 -6.82 -25.73 17.88
C LYS A 126 -8.13 -25.53 18.65
N ARG A 127 -8.80 -24.37 18.53
CA ARG A 127 -10.08 -24.13 19.21
C ARG A 127 -11.26 -24.88 18.59
N SER A 128 -11.29 -25.05 17.27
CA SER A 128 -12.35 -25.80 16.59
C SER A 128 -12.34 -27.30 16.90
N MET A 129 -11.20 -27.83 17.39
CA MET A 129 -11.14 -29.21 17.91
C MET A 129 -11.79 -29.35 19.29
N VAL A 130 -12.09 -28.24 19.99
CA VAL A 130 -12.63 -28.24 21.36
C VAL A 130 -14.11 -27.84 21.42
N VAL A 131 -14.62 -27.08 20.43
CA VAL A 131 -16.00 -26.56 20.41
C VAL A 131 -16.63 -26.78 19.04
N GLU A 132 -17.87 -27.30 19.03
CA GLU A 132 -18.68 -27.68 17.86
C GLU A 132 -18.86 -26.55 16.82
N SER A 133 -18.93 -26.94 15.55
CA SER A 133 -18.03 -26.44 14.50
C SER A 133 -18.60 -25.41 13.52
N ASN A 134 -19.89 -25.09 13.54
CA ASN A 134 -20.51 -24.29 12.46
C ASN A 134 -20.32 -22.77 12.59
N ILE A 135 -20.33 -22.22 13.81
CA ILE A 135 -20.16 -20.77 14.01
C ILE A 135 -18.69 -20.36 13.80
N TYR A 136 -17.75 -21.20 14.23
CA TYR A 136 -16.31 -20.94 14.08
C TYR A 136 -15.82 -21.17 12.64
N SER A 137 -16.40 -22.11 11.88
CA SER A 137 -16.02 -22.34 10.47
C SER A 137 -16.41 -21.15 9.57
N SER A 138 -17.57 -20.54 9.80
CA SER A 138 -18.01 -19.34 9.07
C SER A 138 -17.10 -18.13 9.35
N LYS A 139 -16.79 -17.86 10.63
CA LYS A 139 -15.84 -16.79 11.02
C LYS A 139 -14.42 -17.03 10.49
N LYS A 140 -13.97 -18.29 10.47
CA LYS A 140 -12.68 -18.70 9.88
C LYS A 140 -12.62 -18.38 8.39
N ARG A 141 -13.64 -18.76 7.62
CA ARG A 141 -13.68 -18.55 6.16
C ARG A 141 -13.70 -17.06 5.79
N GLY A 142 -14.43 -16.25 6.56
CA GLY A 142 -14.43 -14.78 6.43
C GLY A 142 -13.04 -14.18 6.61
N LEU A 143 -12.37 -14.43 7.75
CA LEU A 143 -11.07 -13.82 8.05
C LEU A 143 -9.98 -14.19 7.02
N LEU A 144 -9.96 -15.46 6.59
CA LEU A 144 -9.01 -15.96 5.58
C LEU A 144 -9.25 -15.31 4.21
N GLY A 145 -10.51 -15.07 3.85
CA GLY A 145 -10.87 -14.38 2.62
C GLY A 145 -10.36 -12.94 2.58
N ILE A 146 -10.38 -12.22 3.71
CA ILE A 146 -9.97 -10.80 3.73
C ILE A 146 -8.45 -10.66 3.55
N PHE A 147 -7.63 -11.48 4.21
CA PHE A 147 -6.17 -11.45 4.03
C PHE A 147 -5.74 -11.88 2.62
N GLY A 148 -6.38 -12.92 2.05
CA GLY A 148 -6.13 -13.33 0.67
C GLY A 148 -6.52 -12.25 -0.34
N PHE A 149 -7.68 -11.62 -0.16
CA PHE A 149 -8.15 -10.54 -1.02
C PHE A 149 -7.23 -9.31 -0.96
N MET A 150 -6.73 -8.97 0.23
CA MET A 150 -5.77 -7.89 0.42
C MET A 150 -4.48 -8.12 -0.39
N LEU A 151 -3.92 -9.33 -0.35
CA LEU A 151 -2.73 -9.68 -1.13
C LEU A 151 -3.00 -9.64 -2.65
N LEU A 152 -4.16 -10.12 -3.10
CA LEU A 152 -4.55 -10.06 -4.50
C LEU A 152 -4.66 -8.63 -5.02
N VAL A 153 -5.33 -7.75 -4.27
CA VAL A 153 -5.49 -6.34 -4.65
C VAL A 153 -4.13 -5.63 -4.75
N TYR A 154 -3.22 -5.86 -3.80
CA TYR A 154 -1.89 -5.27 -3.86
C TYR A 154 -1.01 -5.86 -4.96
N GLY A 155 -1.09 -7.16 -5.19
CA GLY A 155 -0.37 -7.83 -6.27
C GLY A 155 -0.81 -7.32 -7.65
N ILE A 156 -2.12 -7.20 -7.88
CA ILE A 156 -2.67 -6.72 -9.16
C ILE A 156 -2.38 -5.23 -9.38
N SER A 157 -2.55 -4.40 -8.35
CA SER A 157 -2.33 -2.95 -8.48
C SER A 157 -0.85 -2.56 -8.60
N LYS A 158 0.04 -3.17 -7.82
CA LYS A 158 1.47 -2.79 -7.76
C LYS A 158 2.37 -3.67 -8.62
N GLY A 159 1.95 -4.90 -8.95
CA GLY A 159 2.73 -5.87 -9.72
C GLY A 159 3.18 -5.38 -11.09
N PRO A 160 2.29 -4.87 -11.95
CA PRO A 160 2.68 -4.35 -13.27
C PRO A 160 3.74 -3.25 -13.19
N ARG A 161 3.66 -2.39 -12.16
CA ARG A 161 4.65 -1.34 -11.92
C ARG A 161 6.01 -1.90 -11.52
N ILE A 162 6.05 -2.91 -10.63
CA ILE A 162 7.30 -3.56 -10.23
C ILE A 162 7.97 -4.22 -11.44
N ILE A 163 7.20 -4.95 -12.24
CA ILE A 163 7.71 -5.61 -13.47
C ILE A 163 8.27 -4.55 -14.42
N ALA A 164 7.56 -3.44 -14.63
CA ALA A 164 8.03 -2.35 -15.48
C ALA A 164 9.35 -1.75 -15.00
N LEU A 165 9.52 -1.53 -13.69
CA LEU A 165 10.76 -0.99 -13.13
C LEU A 165 11.97 -1.92 -13.36
N VAL A 166 11.75 -3.24 -13.31
CA VAL A 166 12.79 -4.24 -13.62
C VAL A 166 13.14 -4.20 -15.11
N LEU A 167 12.13 -4.26 -15.98
CA LEU A 167 12.33 -4.29 -17.43
C LEU A 167 13.01 -3.02 -17.99
N VAL A 168 12.76 -1.85 -17.40
CA VAL A 168 13.46 -0.60 -17.76
C VAL A 168 14.97 -0.68 -17.51
N GLN A 169 15.44 -1.48 -16.54
CA GLN A 169 16.89 -1.69 -16.34
C GLN A 169 17.54 -2.47 -17.48
N PHE A 170 16.77 -3.32 -18.14
CA PHE A 170 17.17 -4.10 -19.32
C PHE A 170 16.88 -3.36 -20.62
N GLU A 171 16.59 -2.06 -20.56
CA GLU A 171 16.36 -1.20 -21.74
C GLU A 171 15.21 -1.69 -22.64
N VAL A 172 14.26 -2.43 -22.04
CA VAL A 172 13.07 -2.91 -22.75
C VAL A 172 12.15 -1.73 -23.04
N PRO A 173 11.85 -1.43 -24.32
CA PRO A 173 10.98 -0.32 -24.67
C PRO A 173 9.52 -0.63 -24.31
N PHE A 174 8.82 0.37 -23.79
CA PHE A 174 7.39 0.30 -23.50
C PHE A 174 6.60 1.14 -24.48
N SER A 175 5.55 0.56 -25.06
CA SER A 175 4.57 1.33 -25.84
C SER A 175 3.85 2.35 -24.94
N SER A 176 3.37 3.44 -25.53
CA SER A 176 2.57 4.47 -24.84
C SER A 176 1.36 3.84 -24.13
N THR A 177 0.66 2.91 -24.79
CA THR A 177 -0.49 2.20 -24.23
C THR A 177 -0.11 1.39 -22.99
N SER A 178 1.02 0.67 -23.04
CA SER A 178 1.50 -0.10 -21.88
C SER A 178 1.79 0.81 -20.69
N GLN A 179 2.43 1.97 -20.92
CA GLN A 179 2.71 2.93 -19.86
C GLN A 179 1.42 3.47 -19.21
N ILE A 180 0.43 3.85 -20.02
CA ILE A 180 -0.88 4.32 -19.53
C ILE A 180 -1.52 3.26 -18.64
N VAL A 181 -1.57 2.01 -19.10
CA VAL A 181 -2.18 0.90 -18.34
C VAL A 181 -1.45 0.67 -17.02
N ILE A 182 -0.11 0.64 -17.02
CA ILE A 182 0.68 0.44 -15.79
C ILE A 182 0.38 1.54 -14.76
N TYR A 183 0.37 2.81 -15.19
CA TYR A 183 0.07 3.93 -14.30
C TYR A 183 -1.38 3.92 -13.81
N PHE A 184 -2.33 3.63 -14.70
CA PHE A 184 -3.74 3.56 -14.34
C PHE A 184 -4.00 2.45 -13.31
N VAL A 185 -3.48 1.25 -13.55
CA VAL A 185 -3.61 0.10 -12.63
C VAL A 185 -2.96 0.39 -11.28
N TYR A 186 -1.80 1.06 -11.29
CA TYR A 186 -1.16 1.51 -10.05
C TYR A 186 -2.05 2.50 -9.27
N GLN A 187 -2.69 3.45 -9.96
CA GLN A 187 -3.55 4.45 -9.32
C GLN A 187 -4.85 3.88 -8.76
N LEU A 188 -5.32 2.73 -9.25
CA LEU A 188 -6.46 2.03 -8.64
C LEU A 188 -6.21 1.70 -7.16
N SER A 189 -4.95 1.63 -6.71
CA SER A 189 -4.65 1.41 -5.29
C SER A 189 -5.17 2.54 -4.39
N ILE A 190 -5.27 3.79 -4.89
CA ILE A 190 -5.82 4.92 -4.12
C ILE A 190 -7.24 4.61 -3.60
N ILE A 191 -8.04 3.90 -4.39
CA ILE A 191 -9.41 3.51 -4.05
C ILE A 191 -9.45 2.11 -3.43
N GLY A 192 -8.69 1.17 -4.00
CA GLY A 192 -8.66 -0.21 -3.55
C GLY A 192 -8.14 -0.35 -2.12
N ASP A 193 -7.13 0.43 -1.75
CA ASP A 193 -6.46 0.32 -0.45
C ASP A 193 -7.43 0.66 0.71
N PRO A 194 -8.13 1.81 0.74
CA PRO A 194 -9.16 2.08 1.76
C PRO A 194 -10.30 1.05 1.79
N ILE A 195 -10.77 0.58 0.63
CA ILE A 195 -11.86 -0.41 0.54
C ILE A 195 -11.44 -1.72 1.19
N VAL A 196 -10.27 -2.26 0.82
CA VAL A 196 -9.72 -3.48 1.42
C VAL A 196 -9.59 -3.31 2.93
N GLN A 197 -9.12 -2.15 3.38
CA GLN A 197 -8.92 -1.85 4.79
C GLN A 197 -10.26 -1.76 5.55
N SER A 198 -11.32 -1.26 4.91
CA SER A 198 -12.66 -1.12 5.50
C SER A 198 -13.30 -2.47 5.88
N PHE A 199 -13.05 -3.53 5.11
CA PHE A 199 -13.59 -4.87 5.39
C PHE A 199 -13.14 -5.45 6.73
N PHE A 200 -12.01 -4.99 7.26
CA PHE A 200 -11.51 -5.40 8.57
C PHE A 200 -12.13 -4.65 9.75
N ARG A 201 -12.92 -3.58 9.52
CA ARG A 201 -13.55 -2.78 10.56
C ARG A 201 -15.08 -2.85 10.44
N PRO A 202 -15.74 -3.84 11.09
CA PRO A 202 -17.21 -3.92 11.08
C PRO A 202 -17.90 -2.67 11.65
N GLY A 203 -17.26 -1.95 12.58
CA GLY A 203 -17.73 -0.65 13.07
C GLY A 203 -17.76 0.46 12.03
N LEU A 204 -16.89 0.42 11.01
CA LEU A 204 -16.90 1.38 9.90
C LEU A 204 -18.14 1.19 9.02
N LYS A 205 -18.52 -0.07 8.74
CA LYS A 205 -19.75 -0.37 8.00
C LYS A 205 -20.99 0.17 8.72
N GLN A 206 -21.04 0.00 10.04
CA GLN A 206 -22.13 0.54 10.87
C GLN A 206 -22.15 2.07 10.87
N ALA A 207 -20.98 2.71 11.00
CA ALA A 207 -20.86 4.17 10.92
C ALA A 207 -21.27 4.73 9.55
N MET A 208 -20.86 4.09 8.45
CA MET A 208 -21.27 4.47 7.10
C MET A 208 -22.78 4.34 6.90
N VAL A 209 -23.39 3.25 7.38
CA VAL A 209 -24.85 3.08 7.33
C VAL A 209 -25.57 4.15 8.17
N SER A 210 -25.03 4.51 9.33
CA SER A 210 -25.58 5.60 10.15
C SER A 210 -25.45 6.96 9.46
N LEU A 211 -24.32 7.25 8.84
CA LEU A 211 -24.10 8.49 8.09
C LEU A 211 -25.05 8.60 6.89
N PHE A 212 -25.20 7.52 6.11
CA PHE A 212 -26.16 7.47 5.01
C PHE A 212 -27.61 7.67 5.47
N LYS A 213 -27.99 7.12 6.63
CA LYS A 213 -29.32 7.35 7.22
C LYS A 213 -29.51 8.80 7.65
N ASN A 214 -28.48 9.44 8.18
CA ASN A 214 -28.53 10.84 8.62
C ASN A 214 -28.47 11.84 7.45
N CYS A 215 -27.79 11.52 6.35
CA CYS A 215 -27.81 12.34 5.13
C CYS A 215 -29.11 12.21 4.31
N LYS A 216 -29.95 11.22 4.64
CA LYS A 216 -31.25 11.00 4.00
C LYS A 216 -32.42 11.61 4.79
N LYS A 217 -32.15 12.12 6.00
CA LYS A 217 -33.05 12.98 6.78
C LYS A 217 -32.78 14.43 6.41
#